data_AF-A0A9W5YM49-F1
#
_entry.id   AF-A0A9W5YM49-F1
#
_cell.length_a   1.000
_cell.length_b   1.000
_cell.length_c   1.000
_cell.angle_alpha   90.00
_cell.angle_beta   90.00
_cell.angle_gamma   90.00
#
_symmetry.space_group_name_H-M   'P 1'
#
loop_
_entity.id
_entity.type
_entity.pdbx_description
1 polymer ?
#
loop_
_entity_poly.entity_id
_entity_poly.type
_entity_poly.pdbx_seq_one_letter_code
_entity_poly.pdbx_strand_id
1 'polypeptide(L)'
;MPPRGTRKAASTAVATEPPRSPEPGGNKRKPDEIQEQSSPLRRSKRVKSVEGLGTQSPSGKAAARTAPTESAAGSPKTTPRKSRGGRVVSVKKEVEEEDSVVADLVDEGEGEVKDEEADEKPKVKAKVTRKRKTKEEIEMVPLRARTQGLRMCVGAHVSAAKGVFNAVHNSMHIGGNAFALFLKSQRKWDNPALQDDHRDQFRNLCIEHKYDGAKHILPHGSYLVNLAQEDKAKAKQAYDAFLDDLRRCEALGITLYNFHPGSANQTSHSSAITRLATALTNALEATSTVTPVLETMCGHGSTIGGYLHEFRDILSQIPQKHHHRIGICIDTCHSFAAGYDLVTPSGFASFMQEFSDVIGIQYLRALHLNDSKAPQGSKRDLHANIGTGFLGLRAFHNIMNEPRFQGLPMILETPIDRPANEVEAEAEDSPSSKSKKKKPSSAASSSSKLVPDHNVWAREIALLESLIGMDPEGEEFRALEAKLSEEGREMREKQMEQYERKLEAEAKKKEKEKAKKEKGQKTLMEMMNGGGKTKNAKNAKGKKGKEVEKDESDGEGSDEEGCQSCSE
;
A
#
# COMPACT_ATOMS: atom_id res chain seq x y z
N MET A 1 -64.83 -9.16 -54.98
CA MET A 1 -65.55 -9.78 -53.83
C MET A 1 -64.97 -9.20 -52.54
N PRO A 2 -65.73 -9.15 -51.42
CA PRO A 2 -65.29 -8.58 -50.12
C PRO A 2 -64.60 -9.64 -49.23
N PRO A 3 -63.99 -9.25 -48.10
CA PRO A 3 -64.71 -9.10 -46.81
C PRO A 3 -64.68 -7.63 -46.29
N ARG A 4 -65.64 -7.02 -45.57
CA ARG A 4 -66.65 -7.40 -44.52
C ARG A 4 -66.02 -8.00 -43.25
N GLY A 5 -65.94 -7.34 -42.09
CA GLY A 5 -66.36 -6.01 -41.58
C GLY A 5 -65.94 -5.89 -40.10
N THR A 6 -66.45 -5.03 -39.19
CA THR A 6 -67.49 -3.99 -39.19
C THR A 6 -67.35 -3.06 -37.95
N ARG A 7 -67.68 -1.75 -38.07
CA ARG A 7 -68.18 -0.81 -37.01
C ARG A 7 -67.20 -0.47 -35.86
N LYS A 8 -67.20 0.71 -35.20
CA LYS A 8 -67.90 2.03 -35.24
C LYS A 8 -66.84 3.08 -34.76
N ALA A 9 -66.67 4.28 -35.33
CA ALA A 9 -67.45 5.53 -35.16
C ALA A 9 -67.56 6.05 -33.69
N ALA A 10 -67.35 7.34 -33.35
CA ALA A 10 -66.81 8.50 -34.11
C ALA A 10 -66.57 9.75 -33.21
N SER A 11 -65.67 10.68 -33.64
CA SER A 11 -65.57 12.12 -33.27
C SER A 11 -65.26 12.47 -31.78
N THR A 12 -64.77 13.65 -31.36
CA THR A 12 -64.36 14.97 -31.94
C THR A 12 -63.04 15.39 -31.25
N ALA A 13 -62.07 16.12 -31.85
CA ALA A 13 -62.00 17.56 -32.16
C ALA A 13 -62.35 18.51 -30.97
N VAL A 14 -61.60 19.58 -30.63
CA VAL A 14 -60.33 20.15 -31.12
C VAL A 14 -59.66 20.96 -29.98
N ALA A 15 -58.39 21.38 -30.12
CA ALA A 15 -57.58 22.01 -29.07
C ALA A 15 -57.90 23.50 -28.77
N THR A 16 -57.47 23.99 -27.58
CA THR A 16 -56.98 25.38 -27.36
C THR A 16 -56.18 25.49 -26.03
N GLU A 17 -55.45 26.58 -25.83
CA GLU A 17 -54.35 26.75 -24.84
C GLU A 17 -54.74 27.54 -23.55
N PRO A 18 -53.84 27.71 -22.54
CA PRO A 18 -54.24 27.81 -21.12
C PRO A 18 -54.36 29.24 -20.52
N PRO A 19 -54.99 29.37 -19.33
CA PRO A 19 -54.98 30.58 -18.50
C PRO A 19 -53.87 30.59 -17.42
N ARG A 20 -53.58 31.79 -16.87
CA ARG A 20 -52.60 32.05 -15.80
C ARG A 20 -53.20 31.98 -14.38
N SER A 21 -52.33 31.88 -13.39
CA SER A 21 -52.60 32.03 -11.94
C SER A 21 -53.07 33.43 -11.52
N PRO A 22 -53.64 33.54 -10.30
CA PRO A 22 -53.39 34.69 -9.43
C PRO A 22 -53.02 34.31 -7.97
N GLU A 23 -52.18 35.12 -7.32
CA GLU A 23 -52.05 35.23 -5.84
C GLU A 23 -52.77 36.49 -5.33
N PRO A 24 -53.06 36.59 -4.02
CA PRO A 24 -52.22 37.39 -3.10
C PRO A 24 -51.94 36.67 -1.76
N GLY A 25 -50.97 37.02 -0.89
CA GLY A 25 -50.20 38.24 -0.64
C GLY A 25 -50.50 38.81 0.77
N GLY A 26 -49.61 39.42 1.57
CA GLY A 26 -48.16 39.65 1.49
C GLY A 26 -47.70 40.76 2.48
N ASN A 27 -46.43 40.75 2.94
CA ASN A 27 -45.74 41.86 3.64
C ASN A 27 -44.22 41.54 3.66
N LYS A 28 -43.24 42.26 3.09
CA LYS A 28 -42.91 43.70 2.86
C LYS A 28 -42.19 44.43 4.01
N ARG A 29 -40.85 44.49 3.89
CA ARG A 29 -39.93 45.67 3.98
C ARG A 29 -38.51 45.18 4.36
N LYS A 30 -37.40 45.84 4.02
CA LYS A 30 -36.85 46.36 2.74
C LYS A 30 -35.34 46.68 3.02
N PRO A 31 -34.41 46.70 2.04
CA PRO A 31 -32.97 46.78 2.34
C PRO A 31 -32.30 48.10 1.93
N ASP A 32 -31.23 48.45 2.67
CA ASP A 32 -30.23 49.51 2.45
C ASP A 32 -29.00 49.15 3.38
N GLU A 33 -27.69 49.22 3.06
CA GLU A 33 -26.95 49.33 1.78
C GLU A 33 -25.47 48.77 1.87
N ILE A 34 -24.46 49.50 1.34
CA ILE A 34 -22.99 49.23 1.12
C ILE A 34 -22.09 49.31 2.39
N GLN A 35 -20.98 48.53 2.50
CA GLN A 35 -19.54 48.99 2.56
C GLN A 35 -18.52 47.87 2.94
N GLU A 36 -17.22 48.21 3.03
CA GLU A 36 -16.05 47.33 2.93
C GLU A 36 -15.32 46.98 4.26
N GLN A 37 -14.31 46.10 4.12
CA GLN A 37 -12.97 46.16 4.72
C GLN A 37 -12.66 45.71 6.17
N SER A 38 -11.50 45.04 6.23
CA SER A 38 -10.47 45.03 7.29
C SER A 38 -10.58 44.03 8.46
N SER A 39 -9.39 43.57 8.89
CA SER A 39 -9.13 42.77 10.10
C SER A 39 -8.77 43.68 11.28
N PRO A 40 -8.56 43.10 12.48
CA PRO A 40 -7.26 43.41 13.10
C PRO A 40 -6.52 42.21 13.72
N LEU A 41 -5.21 42.40 13.88
CA LEU A 41 -4.26 41.51 14.56
C LEU A 41 -3.89 42.05 15.96
N ARG A 42 -3.10 41.25 16.70
CA ARG A 42 -2.30 41.55 17.92
C ARG A 42 -3.07 41.68 19.26
N ARG A 43 -2.87 40.76 20.22
CA ARG A 43 -1.64 40.50 21.03
C ARG A 43 -1.24 41.64 21.98
N SER A 44 -1.36 41.40 23.28
CA SER A 44 -0.55 42.04 24.34
C SER A 44 -0.23 41.05 25.48
N LYS A 45 0.85 41.32 26.23
CA LYS A 45 1.33 40.52 27.39
C LYS A 45 1.43 41.39 28.63
N ARG A 46 1.06 40.87 29.81
CA ARG A 46 1.71 41.00 31.15
C ARG A 46 0.77 40.37 32.20
N VAL A 47 1.13 39.97 33.42
CA VAL A 47 2.31 39.44 34.16
C VAL A 47 1.87 39.41 35.64
N LYS A 48 2.37 38.44 36.42
CA LYS A 48 2.04 38.13 37.83
C LYS A 48 2.08 39.29 38.85
N SER A 49 1.22 39.19 39.87
CA SER A 49 1.55 39.36 41.31
C SER A 49 0.47 38.69 42.18
N VAL A 50 0.67 37.50 42.79
CA VAL A 50 1.10 37.16 44.18
C VAL A 50 0.40 37.87 45.37
N GLU A 51 -0.02 37.03 46.34
CA GLU A 51 -0.42 37.28 47.76
C GLU A 51 -1.69 38.12 48.05
N GLY A 52 -2.52 37.80 49.06
CA GLY A 52 -2.51 36.63 49.97
C GLY A 52 -3.63 36.63 51.04
N LEU A 53 -3.56 35.67 51.97
CA LEU A 53 -4.36 35.49 53.21
C LEU A 53 -5.85 35.08 53.12
N GLY A 54 -6.25 34.14 53.99
CA GLY A 54 -7.63 33.64 54.14
C GLY A 54 -7.71 32.27 54.85
N THR A 55 -7.84 32.26 56.18
CA THR A 55 -7.74 31.03 57.02
C THR A 55 -9.06 30.27 57.22
N GLN A 56 -9.03 28.92 57.17
CA GLN A 56 -9.64 28.05 58.19
C GLN A 56 -9.30 26.54 58.03
N SER A 57 -9.46 25.78 59.12
CA SER A 57 -9.25 24.33 59.33
C SER A 57 -9.95 23.95 60.65
N PRO A 58 -10.36 22.69 60.98
CA PRO A 58 -9.67 21.40 60.80
C PRO A 58 -10.36 20.50 59.74
N SER A 59 -10.19 19.17 59.60
CA SER A 59 -9.56 18.09 60.41
C SER A 59 -9.09 16.93 59.49
N GLY A 60 -8.33 15.91 59.91
CA GLY A 60 -7.68 15.66 61.22
C GLY A 60 -7.62 14.17 61.60
N LYS A 61 -6.71 13.39 61.00
CA LYS A 61 -6.24 12.07 61.49
C LYS A 61 -4.92 11.69 60.79
N ALA A 62 -4.07 10.89 61.46
CA ALA A 62 -2.73 10.57 60.98
C ALA A 62 -2.36 9.10 61.23
N ALA A 63 -1.43 8.59 60.42
CA ALA A 63 -0.60 7.41 60.66
C ALA A 63 0.82 7.72 60.17
N ALA A 64 1.86 7.16 60.79
CA ALA A 64 3.19 7.78 60.76
C ALA A 64 4.38 6.79 60.75
N ARG A 65 5.47 7.21 60.08
CA ARG A 65 6.88 6.79 60.27
C ARG A 65 7.18 5.28 60.01
N THR A 66 8.38 4.85 59.63
CA THR A 66 9.74 5.28 60.03
C THR A 66 10.77 5.06 58.90
N ALA A 67 11.94 5.69 59.06
CA ALA A 67 13.22 5.23 58.50
C ALA A 67 14.23 5.10 59.65
N PRO A 68 15.34 4.36 59.47
CA PRO A 68 16.64 4.88 59.91
C PRO A 68 17.78 4.64 58.89
N THR A 69 19.02 4.91 59.30
CA THR A 69 20.17 5.29 58.46
C THR A 69 21.36 4.32 58.50
N GLU A 70 22.19 4.40 57.46
CA GLU A 70 23.66 4.24 57.37
C GLU A 70 24.46 3.33 58.33
N SER A 71 25.39 2.55 57.76
CA SER A 71 26.83 2.61 58.06
C SER A 71 27.63 1.73 57.07
N ALA A 72 28.97 1.83 57.07
CA ALA A 72 29.83 1.23 56.03
C ALA A 72 31.16 0.66 56.58
N ALA A 73 31.73 -0.36 55.91
CA ALA A 73 33.17 -0.64 55.76
C ALA A 73 33.40 -1.99 55.01
N GLY A 74 34.49 -2.12 54.23
CA GLY A 74 34.94 -3.43 53.73
C GLY A 74 35.73 -3.46 52.42
N SER A 75 37.07 -3.51 52.50
CA SER A 75 38.03 -3.80 51.41
C SER A 75 39.35 -4.22 52.09
N PRO A 76 40.22 -5.11 51.54
CA PRO A 76 41.07 -4.72 50.39
C PRO A 76 41.71 -5.87 49.53
N LYS A 77 42.61 -5.49 48.59
CA LYS A 77 43.72 -6.29 47.96
C LYS A 77 43.31 -7.41 46.95
N THR A 78 44.05 -7.74 45.88
CA THR A 78 45.41 -7.39 45.36
C THR A 78 45.45 -7.19 43.81
N THR A 79 46.63 -6.82 43.26
CA THR A 79 47.00 -6.58 41.83
C THR A 79 48.31 -7.37 41.48
N PRO A 80 49.09 -7.23 40.36
CA PRO A 80 49.00 -6.36 39.14
C PRO A 80 49.52 -6.94 37.76
N ARG A 81 49.51 -6.07 36.71
CA ARG A 81 50.41 -6.02 35.50
C ARG A 81 50.21 -7.07 34.37
N LYS A 82 50.57 -6.85 33.08
CA LYS A 82 51.44 -5.89 32.33
C LYS A 82 50.70 -5.29 31.09
N SER A 83 50.71 -3.99 30.76
CA SER A 83 51.69 -3.19 29.94
C SER A 83 52.02 -3.76 28.54
N ARG A 84 52.08 -3.03 27.41
CA ARG A 84 52.38 -1.59 27.05
C ARG A 84 51.46 -1.16 25.87
N GLY A 85 51.28 0.09 25.43
CA GLY A 85 51.74 1.44 25.83
C GLY A 85 51.81 2.37 24.58
N GLY A 86 51.03 3.46 24.48
CA GLY A 86 51.49 4.85 24.70
C GLY A 86 51.47 5.68 23.40
N ARG A 87 51.50 7.03 23.37
CA ARG A 87 51.41 8.05 24.44
C ARG A 87 51.07 9.45 23.87
N VAL A 88 49.96 10.05 24.35
CA VAL A 88 49.71 11.46 24.79
C VAL A 88 50.42 12.64 24.10
N VAL A 89 49.66 13.72 23.79
CA VAL A 89 49.89 15.17 24.12
C VAL A 89 48.81 16.03 23.41
N SER A 90 48.30 17.17 23.88
CA SER A 90 47.93 17.68 25.23
C SER A 90 46.98 18.89 25.03
N VAL A 91 46.12 19.21 26.01
CA VAL A 91 45.15 20.34 25.92
C VAL A 91 45.72 21.62 26.56
N LYS A 92 45.45 22.78 25.95
CA LYS A 92 45.10 24.03 26.65
C LYS A 92 44.21 24.94 25.78
N LYS A 93 43.70 26.03 26.37
CA LYS A 93 42.44 26.73 26.06
C LYS A 93 42.68 28.27 26.11
N GLU A 94 41.67 29.06 25.73
CA GLU A 94 41.39 30.48 26.07
C GLU A 94 41.86 31.56 25.07
N VAL A 95 41.15 32.68 24.82
CA VAL A 95 39.69 33.02 24.91
C VAL A 95 39.43 34.42 24.26
N GLU A 96 38.26 34.65 23.64
CA GLU A 96 37.66 35.97 23.22
C GLU A 96 38.54 36.93 22.33
N GLU A 97 38.10 38.06 21.73
CA GLU A 97 36.80 38.76 21.68
C GLU A 97 36.48 39.36 20.25
N GLU A 98 35.78 40.51 20.15
CA GLU A 98 34.91 40.94 19.01
C GLU A 98 35.45 42.04 18.03
N ASP A 99 34.52 42.67 17.28
CA ASP A 99 34.55 43.82 16.33
C ASP A 99 35.10 43.58 14.90
N SER A 100 34.39 43.86 13.78
CA SER A 100 33.61 45.03 13.27
C SER A 100 34.51 46.09 12.55
N VAL A 101 34.12 46.86 11.52
CA VAL A 101 32.84 47.49 11.11
C VAL A 101 32.62 47.54 9.57
N VAL A 102 31.55 48.24 9.14
CA VAL A 102 30.92 48.38 7.79
C VAL A 102 31.48 49.49 6.85
N ALA A 103 30.84 49.65 5.68
CA ALA A 103 30.92 50.69 4.61
C ALA A 103 31.72 50.27 3.33
N ASP A 104 31.22 50.23 2.08
CA ASP A 104 30.01 50.68 1.33
C ASP A 104 30.18 51.98 0.48
N LEU A 105 29.42 52.08 -0.64
CA LEU A 105 29.39 53.13 -1.71
C LEU A 105 30.57 53.10 -2.73
N VAL A 106 30.40 52.93 -4.06
CA VAL A 106 29.93 53.79 -5.21
C VAL A 106 30.81 55.05 -5.46
N ASP A 107 31.01 55.59 -6.69
CA ASP A 107 30.33 55.42 -7.99
C ASP A 107 31.20 55.80 -9.24
N GLU A 108 30.68 55.56 -10.46
CA GLU A 108 30.98 56.07 -11.84
C GLU A 108 32.42 56.34 -12.39
N GLY A 109 32.57 56.23 -13.72
CA GLY A 109 33.72 56.77 -14.48
C GLY A 109 33.97 56.14 -15.86
N GLU A 110 33.50 56.76 -16.95
CA GLU A 110 33.77 56.32 -18.34
C GLU A 110 35.17 56.75 -18.85
N GLY A 111 35.74 55.99 -19.80
CA GLY A 111 37.00 56.33 -20.47
C GLY A 111 37.47 55.28 -21.49
N GLU A 112 37.34 55.58 -22.78
CA GLU A 112 37.73 54.71 -23.91
C GLU A 112 39.07 55.16 -24.55
N VAL A 113 39.56 54.42 -25.55
CA VAL A 113 40.50 54.83 -26.63
C VAL A 113 42.01 54.53 -26.43
N LYS A 114 42.40 53.35 -26.97
CA LYS A 114 43.58 53.05 -27.82
C LYS A 114 44.96 52.55 -27.30
N ASP A 115 45.23 51.31 -27.73
CA ASP A 115 46.28 50.85 -28.70
C ASP A 115 47.79 50.71 -28.35
N GLU A 116 48.32 49.62 -28.94
CA GLU A 116 49.70 49.23 -29.30
C GLU A 116 50.65 48.56 -28.26
N GLU A 117 51.57 47.76 -28.80
CA GLU A 117 52.14 46.55 -28.17
C GLU A 117 53.62 46.68 -27.75
N ALA A 118 54.04 45.91 -26.73
CA ALA A 118 55.44 45.52 -26.53
C ALA A 118 55.56 44.13 -25.84
N ASP A 119 56.43 43.26 -26.39
CA ASP A 119 56.70 41.85 -26.01
C ASP A 119 57.23 41.65 -24.57
N GLU A 120 56.66 40.70 -23.80
CA GLU A 120 57.39 40.01 -22.73
C GLU A 120 57.07 38.49 -22.68
N LYS A 121 58.10 37.68 -22.46
CA LYS A 121 58.05 36.20 -22.47
C LYS A 121 57.50 35.60 -21.16
N PRO A 122 56.95 34.37 -21.21
CA PRO A 122 55.87 33.98 -20.29
C PRO A 122 56.35 33.64 -18.87
N LYS A 123 55.72 34.28 -17.88
CA LYS A 123 55.72 33.85 -16.47
C LYS A 123 54.42 33.13 -16.14
N VAL A 124 54.53 32.04 -15.39
CA VAL A 124 53.42 31.09 -15.11
C VAL A 124 52.26 31.79 -14.38
N LYS A 125 51.06 31.74 -14.96
CA LYS A 125 49.79 32.11 -14.29
C LYS A 125 48.87 30.90 -14.22
N ALA A 126 47.97 30.92 -13.23
CA ALA A 126 47.21 29.74 -12.79
C ALA A 126 46.32 29.13 -13.89
N LYS A 127 46.14 27.80 -13.84
CA LYS A 127 45.03 27.13 -14.53
C LYS A 127 43.71 27.62 -13.91
N VAL A 128 43.09 28.62 -14.52
CA VAL A 128 41.66 28.84 -14.39
C VAL A 128 40.98 27.60 -14.95
N THR A 129 40.59 26.67 -14.08
CA THR A 129 39.74 25.55 -14.44
C THR A 129 38.36 26.11 -14.82
N ARG A 130 38.20 26.44 -16.11
CA ARG A 130 36.87 26.62 -16.73
C ARG A 130 36.02 25.44 -16.29
N LYS A 131 35.04 25.70 -15.42
CA LYS A 131 34.15 24.71 -14.85
C LYS A 131 33.29 24.18 -16.00
N ARG A 132 33.76 23.13 -16.68
CA ARG A 132 33.01 22.40 -17.71
C ARG A 132 31.65 22.10 -17.09
N LYS A 133 30.57 22.59 -17.69
CA LYS A 133 29.22 22.09 -17.37
C LYS A 133 29.29 20.57 -17.51
N THR A 134 29.04 19.85 -16.42
CA THR A 134 29.04 18.39 -16.41
C THR A 134 27.87 17.93 -17.26
N LYS A 135 28.20 17.37 -18.44
CA LYS A 135 27.25 16.95 -19.47
C LYS A 135 26.57 15.64 -19.06
N GLU A 136 25.82 15.67 -17.97
CA GLU A 136 25.06 14.51 -17.48
C GLU A 136 23.78 14.87 -16.69
N GLU A 137 23.32 16.13 -16.79
CA GLU A 137 21.87 16.40 -16.81
C GLU A 137 21.33 15.84 -18.13
N ILE A 138 21.04 14.53 -18.14
CA ILE A 138 20.20 13.94 -19.16
C ILE A 138 18.78 14.35 -18.80
N GLU A 139 18.34 15.46 -19.38
CA GLU A 139 16.94 15.87 -19.42
C GLU A 139 16.18 14.76 -20.16
N MET A 140 15.67 13.78 -19.40
CA MET A 140 15.07 12.58 -19.96
C MET A 140 13.77 12.94 -20.67
N VAL A 141 13.83 13.04 -22.00
CA VAL A 141 12.65 13.25 -22.86
C VAL A 141 11.55 12.31 -22.37
N PRO A 142 10.39 12.83 -21.93
CA PRO A 142 9.37 11.99 -21.33
C PRO A 142 8.75 11.10 -22.41
N LEU A 143 8.57 9.82 -22.09
CA LEU A 143 7.83 8.86 -22.92
C LEU A 143 6.38 9.34 -23.13
N ARG A 144 5.85 10.07 -22.15
CA ARG A 144 4.54 10.71 -22.18
C ARG A 144 4.57 12.03 -21.40
N ALA A 145 4.07 13.11 -22.02
CA ALA A 145 3.83 14.37 -21.30
C ALA A 145 2.67 14.21 -20.29
N ARG A 146 2.82 14.78 -19.08
CA ARG A 146 1.79 14.75 -18.03
C ARG A 146 0.53 15.53 -18.44
N THR A 147 -0.64 14.90 -18.36
CA THR A 147 -1.93 15.59 -18.50
C THR A 147 -2.24 16.40 -17.24
N GLN A 148 -1.96 17.70 -17.25
CA GLN A 148 -2.23 18.58 -16.10
C GLN A 148 -3.73 18.88 -15.98
N GLY A 149 -4.21 19.06 -14.74
CA GLY A 149 -5.60 19.48 -14.46
C GLY A 149 -6.63 18.34 -14.36
N LEU A 150 -6.25 17.09 -14.61
CA LEU A 150 -7.10 15.94 -14.30
C LEU A 150 -7.35 15.82 -12.80
N ARG A 151 -8.55 15.37 -12.43
CA ARG A 151 -8.92 15.12 -11.02
C ARG A 151 -8.45 13.76 -10.50
N MET A 152 -8.20 12.80 -11.38
CA MET A 152 -7.72 11.46 -11.05
C MET A 152 -6.19 11.47 -11.16
N CYS A 153 -5.48 11.31 -10.03
CA CYS A 153 -4.03 11.52 -9.98
C CYS A 153 -3.29 10.19 -10.19
N VAL A 154 -3.27 9.71 -11.43
CA VAL A 154 -2.65 8.44 -11.83
C VAL A 154 -1.13 8.56 -11.92
N GLY A 155 -0.41 7.51 -11.53
CA GLY A 155 1.04 7.37 -11.61
C GLY A 155 1.47 5.92 -11.38
N ALA A 156 2.73 5.71 -10.96
CA ALA A 156 3.28 4.37 -10.71
C ALA A 156 4.24 4.34 -9.51
N HIS A 157 4.58 3.14 -9.02
CA HIS A 157 5.64 2.93 -8.04
C HIS A 157 7.03 2.99 -8.71
N VAL A 158 7.53 4.21 -8.92
CA VAL A 158 8.79 4.46 -9.62
C VAL A 158 10.04 4.21 -8.75
N SER A 159 11.19 4.08 -9.42
CA SER A 159 12.47 3.88 -8.77
C SER A 159 13.01 5.16 -8.11
N ALA A 160 13.48 5.03 -6.87
CA ALA A 160 14.27 6.04 -6.14
C ALA A 160 15.77 5.70 -6.11
N ALA A 161 16.25 4.86 -7.04
CA ALA A 161 17.66 4.47 -7.11
C ALA A 161 18.58 5.70 -7.26
N LYS A 162 19.77 5.62 -6.65
CA LYS A 162 20.76 6.72 -6.50
C LYS A 162 20.31 7.92 -5.67
N GLY A 163 19.02 8.16 -5.45
CA GLY A 163 18.50 9.24 -4.62
C GLY A 163 16.99 9.44 -4.76
N VAL A 164 16.32 9.87 -3.69
CA VAL A 164 14.86 10.04 -3.67
C VAL A 164 14.35 11.06 -4.69
N PHE A 165 15.14 12.09 -5.01
CA PHE A 165 14.84 13.07 -6.05
C PHE A 165 14.61 12.44 -7.44
N ASN A 166 15.27 11.32 -7.76
CA ASN A 166 15.06 10.61 -9.03
C ASN A 166 13.65 10.05 -9.19
N ALA A 167 12.90 9.83 -8.11
CA ALA A 167 11.50 9.43 -8.20
C ALA A 167 10.64 10.51 -8.90
N VAL A 168 10.96 11.79 -8.71
CA VAL A 168 10.25 12.89 -9.37
C VAL A 168 10.53 12.88 -10.88
N HIS A 169 11.80 12.76 -11.29
CA HIS A 169 12.17 12.62 -12.70
C HIS A 169 11.56 11.37 -13.35
N ASN A 170 11.55 10.24 -12.65
CA ASN A 170 10.98 8.99 -13.15
C ASN A 170 9.45 9.05 -13.28
N SER A 171 8.75 9.71 -12.35
CA SER A 171 7.29 9.96 -12.45
C SER A 171 6.96 10.85 -13.66
N MET A 172 7.73 11.93 -13.86
CA MET A 172 7.55 12.79 -15.05
C MET A 172 7.82 12.04 -16.36
N HIS A 173 8.85 11.19 -16.40
CA HIS A 173 9.26 10.47 -17.61
C HIS A 173 8.16 9.53 -18.15
N ILE A 174 7.35 8.93 -17.27
CA ILE A 174 6.17 8.11 -17.64
C ILE A 174 4.87 8.93 -17.77
N GLY A 175 4.90 10.24 -17.56
CA GLY A 175 3.71 11.10 -17.60
C GLY A 175 2.80 11.00 -16.36
N GLY A 176 3.32 10.54 -15.22
CA GLY A 176 2.57 10.35 -13.98
C GLY A 176 2.26 11.66 -13.23
N ASN A 177 1.02 11.80 -12.78
CA ASN A 177 0.54 12.89 -11.93
C ASN A 177 0.64 12.59 -10.43
N ALA A 178 0.74 11.31 -10.06
CA ALA A 178 1.20 10.85 -8.74
C ALA A 178 2.43 9.94 -8.87
N PHE A 179 3.00 9.52 -7.74
CA PHE A 179 3.93 8.38 -7.70
C PHE A 179 4.07 7.76 -6.30
N ALA A 180 4.46 6.49 -6.27
CA ALA A 180 5.01 5.83 -5.08
C ALA A 180 6.52 5.61 -5.23
N LEU A 181 7.20 5.38 -4.10
CA LEU A 181 8.62 5.09 -4.04
C LEU A 181 8.98 4.35 -2.73
N PHE A 182 10.05 3.56 -2.74
CA PHE A 182 10.70 3.13 -1.50
C PHE A 182 11.68 4.22 -1.02
N LEU A 183 11.52 4.69 0.22
CA LEU A 183 12.36 5.75 0.81
C LEU A 183 13.81 5.31 1.12
N LYS A 184 14.01 3.99 1.19
CA LYS A 184 15.29 3.30 1.44
C LYS A 184 15.19 1.87 0.88
N SER A 185 16.26 1.06 0.97
CA SER A 185 16.24 -0.28 0.38
C SER A 185 15.28 -1.22 1.13
N GLN A 186 14.14 -1.54 0.50
CA GLN A 186 13.12 -2.44 1.02
C GLN A 186 13.64 -3.86 1.34
N ARG A 187 14.80 -4.24 0.77
CA ARG A 187 15.41 -5.58 0.92
C ARG A 187 16.29 -5.77 2.16
N LYS A 188 16.53 -4.72 2.97
CA LYS A 188 17.42 -4.79 4.15
C LYS A 188 16.99 -3.81 5.24
N TRP A 189 17.33 -4.15 6.50
CA TRP A 189 17.07 -3.31 7.66
C TRP A 189 17.98 -2.09 7.73
N ASP A 190 19.29 -2.30 7.75
CA ASP A 190 20.29 -1.24 7.85
C ASP A 190 20.35 -0.42 6.55
N ASN A 191 20.17 0.90 6.66
CA ASN A 191 20.09 1.83 5.55
C ASN A 191 20.74 3.16 5.95
N PRO A 192 21.46 3.85 5.02
CA PRO A 192 22.02 5.16 5.32
C PRO A 192 20.92 6.17 5.68
N ALA A 193 21.30 7.18 6.47
CA ALA A 193 20.45 8.33 6.73
C ALA A 193 20.04 9.02 5.42
N LEU A 194 18.86 9.64 5.40
CA LEU A 194 18.50 10.56 4.31
C LEU A 194 19.52 11.71 4.29
N GLN A 195 20.12 11.96 3.13
CA GLN A 195 21.09 13.05 2.96
C GLN A 195 20.33 14.38 2.75
N ASP A 196 20.86 15.46 3.32
CA ASP A 196 20.22 16.78 3.28
C ASP A 196 20.06 17.32 1.86
N ASP A 197 21.07 17.12 1.00
CA ASP A 197 21.05 17.53 -0.40
C ASP A 197 20.01 16.74 -1.22
N HIS A 198 19.91 15.42 -1.00
CA HIS A 198 18.89 14.57 -1.63
C HIS A 198 17.46 14.96 -1.19
N ARG A 199 17.28 15.38 0.07
CA ARG A 199 16.02 15.90 0.60
C ARG A 199 15.63 17.22 -0.07
N ASP A 200 16.56 18.16 -0.14
CA ASP A 200 16.28 19.51 -0.63
C ASP A 200 16.11 19.54 -2.16
N GLN A 201 16.87 18.71 -2.90
CA GLN A 201 16.62 18.45 -4.32
C GLN A 201 15.21 17.87 -4.56
N PHE A 202 14.80 16.86 -3.78
CA PHE A 202 13.45 16.28 -3.88
C PHE A 202 12.36 17.33 -3.65
N ARG A 203 12.49 18.14 -2.59
CA ARG A 203 11.54 19.22 -2.28
C ARG A 203 11.46 20.27 -3.40
N ASN A 204 12.60 20.70 -3.94
CA ASN A 204 12.66 21.67 -5.02
C ASN A 204 11.97 21.14 -6.30
N LEU A 205 12.26 19.89 -6.71
CA LEU A 205 11.62 19.26 -7.87
C LEU A 205 10.12 19.05 -7.67
N CYS A 206 9.66 18.75 -6.44
CA CYS A 206 8.23 18.68 -6.14
C CYS A 206 7.53 20.04 -6.31
N ILE A 207 8.17 21.14 -5.90
CA ILE A 207 7.66 22.51 -6.10
C ILE A 207 7.64 22.85 -7.60
N GLU A 208 8.77 22.65 -8.30
CA GLU A 208 8.95 22.95 -9.72
C GLU A 208 7.93 22.22 -10.61
N HIS A 209 7.75 20.92 -10.37
CA HIS A 209 6.89 20.06 -11.16
C HIS A 209 5.48 19.86 -10.53
N LYS A 210 5.12 20.69 -9.55
CA LYS A 210 3.78 20.76 -8.93
C LYS A 210 3.28 19.41 -8.37
N TYR A 211 4.16 18.63 -7.74
CA TYR A 211 3.77 17.49 -6.92
C TYR A 211 3.50 17.93 -5.48
N ASP A 212 2.25 17.85 -5.05
CA ASP A 212 1.86 18.10 -3.67
C ASP A 212 2.21 16.88 -2.81
N GLY A 213 3.16 17.01 -1.89
CA GLY A 213 3.60 15.93 -0.99
C GLY A 213 2.50 15.39 -0.07
N ALA A 214 1.38 16.10 0.08
CA ALA A 214 0.22 15.64 0.84
C ALA A 214 -0.83 14.88 0.01
N LYS A 215 -0.73 14.90 -1.34
CA LYS A 215 -1.75 14.34 -2.24
C LYS A 215 -1.21 13.43 -3.34
N HIS A 216 -0.05 13.76 -3.92
CA HIS A 216 0.45 13.13 -5.14
C HIS A 216 1.58 12.11 -4.88
N ILE A 217 2.03 11.96 -3.63
CA ILE A 217 3.20 11.15 -3.28
C ILE A 217 2.82 10.14 -2.19
N LEU A 218 2.98 8.85 -2.49
CA LEU A 218 2.60 7.74 -1.62
C LEU A 218 3.77 6.75 -1.44
N PRO A 219 4.75 7.04 -0.56
CA PRO A 219 5.90 6.16 -0.39
C PRO A 219 5.48 4.83 0.25
N HIS A 220 6.10 3.75 -0.18
CA HIS A 220 5.79 2.40 0.26
C HIS A 220 6.78 1.89 1.30
N GLY A 221 6.27 1.17 2.30
CA GLY A 221 7.08 0.51 3.32
C GLY A 221 7.75 -0.79 2.86
N SER A 222 8.80 -1.20 3.57
CA SER A 222 9.47 -2.48 3.32
C SER A 222 8.58 -3.66 3.70
N TYR A 223 8.50 -4.65 2.81
CA TYR A 223 7.86 -5.96 3.06
C TYR A 223 8.48 -6.76 4.22
N LEU A 224 9.62 -6.32 4.77
CA LEU A 224 10.20 -6.90 5.99
C LEU A 224 9.47 -6.43 7.26
N VAL A 225 8.80 -5.28 7.22
CA VAL A 225 8.09 -4.69 8.37
C VAL A 225 6.80 -5.47 8.64
N ASN A 226 6.70 -6.01 9.85
CA ASN A 226 5.45 -6.57 10.38
C ASN A 226 5.22 -6.00 11.78
N LEU A 227 4.39 -4.95 11.88
CA LEU A 227 4.07 -4.30 13.16
C LEU A 227 3.20 -5.18 14.08
N ALA A 228 2.59 -6.23 13.54
CA ALA A 228 1.82 -7.23 14.29
C ALA A 228 2.69 -8.37 14.86
N GLN A 229 4.02 -8.27 14.75
CA GLN A 229 4.95 -9.30 15.25
C GLN A 229 4.89 -9.48 16.78
N GLU A 230 5.00 -10.73 17.24
CA GLU A 230 4.97 -11.11 18.65
C GLU A 230 6.37 -11.11 19.29
N ASP A 231 7.37 -11.61 18.56
CA ASP A 231 8.75 -11.63 19.04
C ASP A 231 9.26 -10.20 19.29
N LYS A 232 9.63 -9.91 20.54
CA LYS A 232 9.94 -8.54 20.98
C LYS A 232 11.13 -7.91 20.24
N ALA A 233 12.11 -8.71 19.82
CA ALA A 233 13.28 -8.21 19.09
C ALA A 233 12.91 -7.82 17.66
N LYS A 234 12.22 -8.70 16.93
CA LYS A 234 11.71 -8.43 15.57
C LYS A 234 10.64 -7.34 15.56
N ALA A 235 9.78 -7.28 16.57
CA ALA A 235 8.77 -6.23 16.71
C ALA A 235 9.42 -4.86 16.91
N LYS A 236 10.47 -4.76 17.76
CA LYS A 236 11.25 -3.52 17.88
C LYS A 236 11.94 -3.17 16.56
N GLN A 237 12.58 -4.14 15.89
CA GLN A 237 13.26 -3.92 14.61
C GLN A 237 12.31 -3.41 13.51
N ALA A 238 11.10 -3.99 13.41
CA ALA A 238 10.05 -3.54 12.50
C ALA A 238 9.55 -2.12 12.84
N TYR A 239 9.31 -1.84 14.13
CA TYR A 239 8.87 -0.52 14.59
C TYR A 239 9.93 0.57 14.38
N ASP A 240 11.20 0.29 14.71
CA ASP A 240 12.32 1.21 14.50
C ASP A 240 12.47 1.58 13.02
N ALA A 241 12.38 0.58 12.12
CA ALA A 241 12.46 0.78 10.68
C ALA A 241 11.27 1.60 10.14
N PHE A 242 10.05 1.29 10.59
CA PHE A 242 8.82 2.01 10.25
C PHE A 242 8.85 3.47 10.72
N LEU A 243 9.30 3.72 11.95
CA LEU A 243 9.40 5.08 12.50
C LEU A 243 10.48 5.93 11.78
N ASP A 244 11.58 5.32 11.32
CA ASP A 244 12.55 5.98 10.43
C ASP A 244 11.94 6.33 9.07
N ASP A 245 11.05 5.50 8.50
CA ASP A 245 10.35 5.84 7.25
C ASP A 245 9.33 6.97 7.42
N LEU A 246 8.54 6.99 8.50
CA LEU A 246 7.65 8.13 8.78
C LEU A 246 8.45 9.43 8.92
N ARG A 247 9.59 9.39 9.63
CA ARG A 247 10.48 10.56 9.78
C ARG A 247 11.12 10.99 8.46
N ARG A 248 11.37 10.07 7.53
CA ARG A 248 11.80 10.39 6.16
C ARG A 248 10.67 11.08 5.37
N CYS A 249 9.41 10.65 5.52
CA CYS A 249 8.27 11.39 4.95
C CYS A 249 8.20 12.83 5.51
N GLU A 250 8.28 13.03 6.83
CA GLU A 250 8.31 14.37 7.44
C GLU A 250 9.48 15.22 6.92
N ALA A 251 10.68 14.64 6.86
CA ALA A 251 11.86 15.29 6.32
C ALA A 251 11.70 15.66 4.83
N LEU A 252 10.98 14.86 4.04
CA LEU A 252 10.72 15.16 2.62
C LEU A 252 9.53 16.12 2.41
N GLY A 253 8.67 16.32 3.41
CA GLY A 253 7.43 17.09 3.28
C GLY A 253 6.26 16.27 2.72
N ILE A 254 6.34 14.95 2.83
CA ILE A 254 5.30 13.99 2.41
C ILE A 254 4.40 13.70 3.62
N THR A 255 3.07 13.65 3.44
CA THR A 255 2.13 13.40 4.57
C THR A 255 1.42 12.04 4.50
N LEU A 256 1.67 11.23 3.48
CA LEU A 256 1.15 9.86 3.37
C LEU A 256 2.32 8.85 3.47
N TYR A 257 2.04 7.63 3.92
CA TYR A 257 3.00 6.53 3.91
C TYR A 257 2.26 5.19 3.88
N ASN A 258 2.33 4.45 2.78
CA ASN A 258 1.62 3.19 2.60
C ASN A 258 2.40 1.99 3.13
N PHE A 259 1.71 1.06 3.79
CA PHE A 259 2.29 -0.21 4.21
C PHE A 259 1.24 -1.31 4.37
N HIS A 260 1.66 -2.55 4.12
CA HIS A 260 0.86 -3.73 4.44
C HIS A 260 0.67 -3.83 5.97
N PRO A 261 -0.54 -4.05 6.50
CA PRO A 261 -0.79 -4.10 7.95
C PRO A 261 0.05 -5.15 8.71
N GLY A 262 0.49 -6.21 8.03
CA GLY A 262 1.37 -7.24 8.56
C GLY A 262 0.69 -8.60 8.62
N SER A 263 1.13 -9.46 9.56
CA SER A 263 0.57 -10.81 9.71
C SER A 263 0.64 -11.32 11.15
N ALA A 264 -0.37 -12.11 11.54
CA ALA A 264 -0.46 -12.74 12.86
C ALA A 264 0.56 -13.88 13.07
N ASN A 265 1.20 -14.36 12.00
CA ASN A 265 2.15 -15.48 12.00
C ASN A 265 1.52 -16.75 12.61
N GLN A 266 1.89 -17.09 13.85
CA GLN A 266 1.40 -18.26 14.62
C GLN A 266 0.45 -17.86 15.77
N THR A 267 0.15 -16.58 15.93
CA THR A 267 -0.70 -16.03 17.01
C THR A 267 -2.16 -15.88 16.58
N SER A 268 -3.06 -15.60 17.54
CA SER A 268 -4.45 -15.26 17.21
C SER A 268 -4.54 -13.90 16.51
N HIS A 269 -5.42 -13.80 15.51
CA HIS A 269 -5.57 -12.59 14.70
C HIS A 269 -5.91 -11.35 15.55
N SER A 270 -6.79 -11.50 16.56
CA SER A 270 -7.10 -10.44 17.52
C SER A 270 -5.85 -9.92 18.25
N SER A 271 -4.96 -10.79 18.74
CA SER A 271 -3.72 -10.37 19.39
C SER A 271 -2.77 -9.62 18.44
N ALA A 272 -2.80 -9.97 17.15
CA ALA A 272 -1.98 -9.37 16.12
C ALA A 272 -2.48 -7.96 15.77
N ILE A 273 -3.80 -7.78 15.64
CA ILE A 273 -4.45 -6.46 15.54
C ILE A 273 -4.10 -5.57 16.75
N THR A 274 -4.15 -6.10 17.97
CA THR A 274 -3.80 -5.32 19.18
C THR A 274 -2.34 -4.83 19.15
N ARG A 275 -1.39 -5.66 18.70
CA ARG A 275 0.01 -5.26 18.53
C ARG A 275 0.19 -4.19 17.45
N LEU A 276 -0.48 -4.35 16.30
CA LEU A 276 -0.50 -3.36 15.21
C LEU A 276 -1.08 -2.01 15.65
N ALA A 277 -2.25 -2.00 16.29
CA ALA A 277 -2.89 -0.76 16.78
C ALA A 277 -2.03 -0.06 17.86
N THR A 278 -1.35 -0.83 18.72
CA THR A 278 -0.38 -0.30 19.69
C THR A 278 0.83 0.33 18.98
N ALA A 279 1.43 -0.37 18.02
CA ALA A 279 2.57 0.12 17.25
C ALA A 279 2.23 1.39 16.45
N LEU A 280 1.05 1.44 15.81
CA LEU A 280 0.53 2.63 15.13
C LEU A 280 0.32 3.79 16.10
N THR A 281 -0.31 3.56 17.25
CA THR A 281 -0.50 4.60 18.27
C THR A 281 0.83 5.17 18.74
N ASN A 282 1.82 4.33 19.02
CA ASN A 282 3.17 4.77 19.41
C ASN A 282 3.87 5.56 18.30
N ALA A 283 3.72 5.15 17.03
CA ALA A 283 4.30 5.86 15.89
C ALA A 283 3.64 7.23 15.65
N LEU A 284 2.32 7.31 15.83
CA LEU A 284 1.53 8.54 15.78
C LEU A 284 1.92 9.51 16.91
N GLU A 285 2.26 9.02 18.11
CA GLU A 285 2.76 9.88 19.19
C GLU A 285 4.23 10.30 19.01
N ALA A 286 4.99 9.58 18.19
CA ALA A 286 6.39 9.87 17.86
C ALA A 286 6.58 10.69 16.57
N THR A 287 5.51 11.15 15.91
CA THR A 287 5.50 11.92 14.65
C THR A 287 4.40 12.99 14.64
N SER A 288 4.50 13.98 13.76
CA SER A 288 3.65 15.18 13.72
C SER A 288 2.70 15.23 12.52
N THR A 289 3.17 14.99 11.29
CA THR A 289 2.39 15.29 10.06
C THR A 289 2.00 14.08 9.22
N VAL A 290 2.67 12.93 9.36
CA VAL A 290 2.42 11.77 8.48
C VAL A 290 1.20 10.97 8.92
N THR A 291 0.44 10.53 7.93
CA THR A 291 -0.65 9.56 8.01
C THR A 291 -0.13 8.20 7.55
N PRO A 292 0.05 7.20 8.45
CA PRO A 292 0.15 5.81 8.04
C PRO A 292 -1.11 5.39 7.29
N VAL A 293 -0.91 4.87 6.08
CA VAL A 293 -1.93 4.35 5.18
C VAL A 293 -1.85 2.83 5.18
N LEU A 294 -2.89 2.16 5.69
CA LEU A 294 -2.97 0.71 5.76
C LEU A 294 -3.57 0.17 4.46
N GLU A 295 -2.90 -0.77 3.80
CA GLU A 295 -3.39 -1.33 2.53
C GLU A 295 -4.34 -2.52 2.71
N THR A 296 -5.32 -2.67 1.81
CA THR A 296 -6.06 -3.93 1.62
C THR A 296 -5.14 -5.03 1.09
N MET A 297 -5.22 -6.22 1.68
CA MET A 297 -4.37 -7.37 1.35
C MET A 297 -5.16 -8.51 0.70
N CYS A 298 -4.51 -9.39 -0.06
CA CYS A 298 -5.14 -10.56 -0.68
C CYS A 298 -5.66 -11.64 0.31
N GLY A 299 -5.69 -11.39 1.62
CA GLY A 299 -6.20 -12.32 2.64
C GLY A 299 -5.47 -13.68 2.68
N HIS A 300 -4.18 -13.69 2.34
CA HIS A 300 -3.34 -14.88 2.28
C HIS A 300 -2.85 -15.33 3.66
N GLY A 301 -3.03 -16.61 4.00
CA GLY A 301 -2.47 -17.23 5.20
C GLY A 301 -2.96 -16.62 6.50
N SER A 302 -2.13 -15.76 7.11
CA SER A 302 -2.46 -15.01 8.34
C SER A 302 -2.12 -13.51 8.22
N THR A 303 -2.17 -12.96 7.00
CA THR A 303 -2.13 -11.50 6.76
C THR A 303 -3.30 -10.80 7.45
N ILE A 304 -3.08 -9.53 7.83
CA ILE A 304 -4.10 -8.60 8.33
C ILE A 304 -4.43 -7.61 7.21
N GLY A 305 -5.68 -7.18 7.10
CA GLY A 305 -6.19 -6.31 6.03
C GLY A 305 -6.83 -7.07 4.88
N GLY A 306 -7.11 -8.36 5.04
CA GLY A 306 -7.78 -9.20 4.04
C GLY A 306 -9.30 -9.03 4.01
N TYR A 307 -9.89 -8.53 5.09
CA TYR A 307 -11.33 -8.28 5.20
C TYR A 307 -11.58 -6.89 5.79
N LEU A 308 -12.56 -6.16 5.27
CA LEU A 308 -12.77 -4.74 5.65
C LEU A 308 -13.04 -4.54 7.16
N HIS A 309 -13.59 -5.55 7.84
CA HIS A 309 -13.78 -5.50 9.29
C HIS A 309 -12.46 -5.49 10.10
N GLU A 310 -11.36 -6.00 9.56
CA GLU A 310 -10.07 -6.01 10.26
C GLU A 310 -9.55 -4.57 10.45
N PHE A 311 -9.84 -3.67 9.51
CA PHE A 311 -9.54 -2.23 9.62
C PHE A 311 -10.39 -1.54 10.69
N ARG A 312 -11.69 -1.84 10.77
CA ARG A 312 -12.56 -1.42 11.88
C ARG A 312 -11.98 -1.85 13.22
N ASP A 313 -11.55 -3.11 13.30
CA ASP A 313 -11.04 -3.72 14.53
C ASP A 313 -9.68 -3.09 14.94
N ILE A 314 -8.84 -2.68 13.99
CA ILE A 314 -7.65 -1.84 14.23
C ILE A 314 -8.06 -0.43 14.71
N LEU A 315 -8.93 0.27 13.98
CA LEU A 315 -9.35 1.64 14.27
C LEU A 315 -10.00 1.77 15.65
N SER A 316 -10.77 0.76 16.08
CA SER A 316 -11.40 0.68 17.41
C SER A 316 -10.40 0.69 18.57
N GLN A 317 -9.15 0.30 18.33
CA GLN A 317 -8.07 0.22 19.32
C GLN A 317 -7.09 1.40 19.23
N ILE A 318 -7.19 2.24 18.20
CA ILE A 318 -6.42 3.48 18.07
C ILE A 318 -7.20 4.61 18.76
N PRO A 319 -6.59 5.40 19.68
CA PRO A 319 -7.27 6.52 20.33
C PRO A 319 -7.84 7.54 19.33
N GLN A 320 -9.11 7.92 19.50
CA GLN A 320 -9.85 8.79 18.56
C GLN A 320 -9.12 10.09 18.18
N LYS A 321 -8.33 10.66 19.11
CA LYS A 321 -7.45 11.82 18.86
C LYS A 321 -6.52 11.65 17.64
N HIS A 322 -6.18 10.42 17.26
CA HIS A 322 -5.27 10.12 16.15
C HIS A 322 -5.96 9.67 14.86
N HIS A 323 -7.28 9.41 14.86
CA HIS A 323 -8.01 8.90 13.69
C HIS A 323 -7.85 9.77 12.44
N HIS A 324 -7.70 11.09 12.60
CA HIS A 324 -7.48 12.03 11.50
C HIS A 324 -6.14 11.84 10.75
N ARG A 325 -5.17 11.13 11.34
CA ARG A 325 -3.89 10.71 10.73
C ARG A 325 -3.79 9.18 10.57
N ILE A 326 -4.92 8.48 10.43
CA ILE A 326 -4.92 7.12 9.86
C ILE A 326 -5.57 7.20 8.47
N GLY A 327 -4.98 6.45 7.54
CA GLY A 327 -5.46 6.29 6.18
C GLY A 327 -5.58 4.82 5.80
N ILE A 328 -6.32 4.55 4.73
CA ILE A 328 -6.41 3.24 4.09
C ILE A 328 -6.20 3.39 2.58
N CYS A 329 -5.46 2.45 1.99
CA CYS A 329 -5.29 2.30 0.55
C CYS A 329 -6.10 1.10 0.07
N ILE A 330 -6.82 1.26 -1.03
CA ILE A 330 -7.48 0.15 -1.73
C ILE A 330 -6.56 -0.28 -2.85
N ASP A 331 -5.90 -1.43 -2.69
CA ASP A 331 -5.35 -2.17 -3.82
C ASP A 331 -6.43 -3.05 -4.46
N THR A 332 -6.56 -2.93 -5.78
CA THR A 332 -7.58 -3.61 -6.58
C THR A 332 -7.32 -5.11 -6.74
N CYS A 333 -6.07 -5.52 -6.95
CA CYS A 333 -5.69 -6.93 -7.08
C CYS A 333 -5.89 -7.67 -5.75
N HIS A 334 -5.48 -7.05 -4.64
CA HIS A 334 -5.63 -7.56 -3.29
C HIS A 334 -7.09 -7.70 -2.88
N SER A 335 -7.91 -6.66 -3.05
CA SER A 335 -9.34 -6.72 -2.72
C SER A 335 -10.06 -7.81 -3.54
N PHE A 336 -9.74 -7.91 -4.83
CA PHE A 336 -10.27 -8.96 -5.72
C PHE A 336 -9.80 -10.37 -5.34
N ALA A 337 -8.51 -10.54 -5.05
CA ALA A 337 -7.94 -11.82 -4.61
C ALA A 337 -8.41 -12.24 -3.21
N ALA A 338 -8.82 -11.29 -2.36
CA ALA A 338 -9.46 -11.57 -1.07
C ALA A 338 -10.91 -12.06 -1.23
N GLY A 339 -11.62 -11.56 -2.25
CA GLY A 339 -12.95 -12.04 -2.65
C GLY A 339 -13.93 -10.96 -3.14
N TYR A 340 -13.58 -9.68 -3.06
CA TYR A 340 -14.50 -8.58 -3.42
C TYR A 340 -14.67 -8.43 -4.93
N ASP A 341 -15.90 -8.25 -5.41
CA ASP A 341 -16.17 -7.91 -6.82
C ASP A 341 -15.97 -6.41 -7.04
N LEU A 342 -15.00 -6.05 -7.87
CA LEU A 342 -14.77 -4.68 -8.35
C LEU A 342 -15.10 -4.52 -9.85
N VAL A 343 -15.45 -5.62 -10.51
CA VAL A 343 -15.63 -5.73 -11.97
C VAL A 343 -17.03 -5.28 -12.36
N THR A 344 -18.07 -5.83 -11.71
CA THR A 344 -19.44 -5.41 -12.00
C THR A 344 -19.75 -4.07 -11.33
N PRO A 345 -20.51 -3.15 -11.97
CA PRO A 345 -20.91 -1.90 -11.33
C PRO A 345 -21.67 -2.11 -10.02
N SER A 346 -22.46 -3.18 -9.93
CA SER A 346 -23.16 -3.62 -8.72
C SER A 346 -22.23 -4.11 -7.61
N GLY A 347 -21.19 -4.88 -7.95
CA GLY A 347 -20.19 -5.37 -7.01
C GLY A 347 -19.34 -4.22 -6.48
N PHE A 348 -18.81 -3.38 -7.37
CA PHE A 348 -18.03 -2.21 -7.03
C PHE A 348 -18.83 -1.25 -6.12
N ALA A 349 -20.10 -0.98 -6.44
CA ALA A 349 -20.97 -0.19 -5.58
C ALA A 349 -21.18 -0.83 -4.20
N SER A 350 -21.35 -2.16 -4.14
CA SER A 350 -21.52 -2.91 -2.88
C SER A 350 -20.25 -2.90 -2.02
N PHE A 351 -19.07 -3.09 -2.62
CA PHE A 351 -17.77 -2.98 -1.95
C PHE A 351 -17.54 -1.57 -1.41
N MET A 352 -17.83 -0.54 -2.21
CA MET A 352 -17.71 0.85 -1.76
C MET A 352 -18.73 1.24 -0.69
N GLN A 353 -19.87 0.56 -0.62
CA GLN A 353 -20.82 0.67 0.48
C GLN A 353 -20.30 -0.03 1.75
N GLU A 354 -19.83 -1.28 1.66
CA GLU A 354 -19.21 -2.01 2.78
C GLU A 354 -18.01 -1.23 3.36
N PHE A 355 -17.15 -0.67 2.51
CA PHE A 355 -16.06 0.21 2.96
C PHE A 355 -16.60 1.44 3.73
N SER A 356 -17.67 2.05 3.24
CA SER A 356 -18.27 3.24 3.87
C SER A 356 -18.93 2.92 5.22
N ASP A 357 -19.56 1.75 5.36
CA ASP A 357 -20.30 1.36 6.57
C ASP A 357 -19.41 0.70 7.63
N VAL A 358 -18.43 -0.11 7.22
CA VAL A 358 -17.54 -0.86 8.13
C VAL A 358 -16.37 -0.01 8.62
N ILE A 359 -15.83 0.85 7.75
CA ILE A 359 -14.61 1.62 8.00
C ILE A 359 -14.92 3.12 8.05
N GLY A 360 -15.64 3.63 7.05
CA GLY A 360 -15.90 5.04 6.84
C GLY A 360 -15.04 5.63 5.72
N ILE A 361 -15.70 6.21 4.72
CA ILE A 361 -15.04 6.77 3.52
C ILE A 361 -13.99 7.84 3.85
N GLN A 362 -14.13 8.53 4.98
CA GLN A 362 -13.17 9.53 5.47
C GLN A 362 -11.77 8.98 5.81
N TYR A 363 -11.57 7.65 5.83
CA TYR A 363 -10.25 7.02 5.98
C TYR A 363 -9.56 6.71 4.65
N LEU A 364 -10.26 6.74 3.51
CA LEU A 364 -9.63 6.48 2.21
C LEU A 364 -8.58 7.55 1.89
N ARG A 365 -7.36 7.14 1.52
CA ARG A 365 -6.24 8.06 1.21
C ARG A 365 -5.52 7.78 -0.10
N ALA A 366 -5.68 6.59 -0.67
CA ALA A 366 -4.96 6.17 -1.87
C ALA A 366 -5.66 4.99 -2.55
N LEU A 367 -5.27 4.73 -3.81
CA LEU A 367 -5.52 3.47 -4.48
C LEU A 367 -4.23 2.93 -5.09
N HIS A 368 -4.04 1.62 -5.07
CA HIS A 368 -3.12 0.93 -5.98
C HIS A 368 -3.96 0.28 -7.09
N LEU A 369 -3.57 0.55 -8.35
CA LEU A 369 -4.29 0.14 -9.55
C LEU A 369 -3.56 -1.02 -10.20
N ASN A 370 -3.94 -2.22 -9.78
CA ASN A 370 -3.32 -3.48 -10.20
C ASN A 370 -4.41 -4.44 -10.70
N ASP A 371 -4.30 -4.89 -11.95
CA ASP A 371 -5.12 -6.00 -12.43
C ASP A 371 -4.58 -7.31 -11.80
N SER A 372 -5.33 -8.41 -11.85
CA SER A 372 -4.97 -9.66 -11.19
C SER A 372 -4.64 -10.76 -12.20
N LYS A 373 -3.46 -11.39 -12.08
CA LYS A 373 -3.14 -12.62 -12.82
C LYS A 373 -3.91 -13.84 -12.29
N ALA A 374 -4.61 -13.74 -11.18
CA ALA A 374 -5.33 -14.85 -10.53
C ALA A 374 -6.84 -14.53 -10.39
N PRO A 375 -7.73 -15.55 -10.35
CA PRO A 375 -9.16 -15.33 -10.23
C PRO A 375 -9.56 -14.73 -8.87
N GLN A 376 -10.79 -14.22 -8.79
CA GLN A 376 -11.40 -13.66 -7.58
C GLN A 376 -11.34 -14.66 -6.41
N GLY A 377 -11.06 -14.17 -5.20
CA GLY A 377 -11.00 -15.01 -3.99
C GLY A 377 -9.84 -16.01 -3.94
N SER A 378 -8.91 -16.00 -4.91
CA SER A 378 -7.80 -16.96 -5.01
C SER A 378 -6.74 -16.84 -3.90
N LYS A 379 -6.75 -15.73 -3.14
CA LYS A 379 -5.77 -15.40 -2.09
C LYS A 379 -4.32 -15.43 -2.60
N ARG A 380 -4.12 -14.88 -3.80
CA ARG A 380 -2.83 -14.69 -4.48
C ARG A 380 -2.66 -13.22 -4.86
N ASP A 381 -1.73 -12.55 -4.20
CA ASP A 381 -1.05 -11.35 -4.73
C ASP A 381 -0.25 -11.79 -5.99
N LEU A 382 -0.70 -11.33 -7.17
CA LEU A 382 -0.02 -11.49 -8.46
C LEU A 382 -0.51 -10.43 -9.47
N HIS A 383 0.10 -9.23 -9.49
CA HIS A 383 -0.34 -8.12 -10.34
C HIS A 383 -0.22 -8.42 -11.85
N ALA A 384 -1.23 -8.05 -12.64
CA ALA A 384 -1.28 -8.06 -14.11
C ALA A 384 -1.33 -6.61 -14.65
N ASN A 385 -1.19 -6.46 -15.97
CA ASN A 385 -1.33 -5.17 -16.63
C ASN A 385 -2.80 -4.80 -16.83
N ILE A 386 -3.11 -3.50 -16.85
CA ILE A 386 -4.49 -2.98 -16.85
C ILE A 386 -5.33 -3.55 -18.01
N GLY A 387 -6.41 -4.26 -17.67
CA GLY A 387 -7.33 -4.87 -18.63
C GLY A 387 -6.94 -6.27 -19.13
N THR A 388 -5.75 -6.77 -18.76
CA THR A 388 -5.23 -8.08 -19.21
C THR A 388 -5.51 -9.22 -18.23
N GLY A 389 -5.83 -8.90 -16.97
CA GLY A 389 -6.07 -9.88 -15.92
C GLY A 389 -7.54 -10.19 -15.70
N PHE A 390 -7.84 -10.76 -14.54
CA PHE A 390 -9.18 -11.20 -14.14
C PHE A 390 -10.08 -10.07 -13.61
N LEU A 391 -9.54 -8.87 -13.36
CA LEU A 391 -10.37 -7.68 -13.11
C LEU A 391 -10.90 -7.08 -14.43
N GLY A 392 -10.11 -7.16 -15.51
CA GLY A 392 -10.51 -6.64 -16.81
C GLY A 392 -10.67 -5.12 -16.84
N LEU A 393 -11.06 -4.57 -18.00
CA LEU A 393 -11.09 -3.11 -18.17
C LEU A 393 -12.25 -2.45 -17.41
N ARG A 394 -13.40 -3.13 -17.28
CA ARG A 394 -14.59 -2.63 -16.58
C ARG A 394 -14.32 -2.22 -15.13
N ALA A 395 -13.47 -2.95 -14.40
CA ALA A 395 -13.09 -2.59 -13.04
C ALA A 395 -12.40 -1.21 -12.96
N PHE A 396 -11.47 -0.96 -13.88
CA PHE A 396 -10.77 0.33 -13.96
C PHE A 396 -11.65 1.45 -14.49
N HIS A 397 -12.63 1.15 -15.36
CA HIS A 397 -13.65 2.12 -15.75
C HIS A 397 -14.49 2.59 -14.55
N ASN A 398 -14.96 1.65 -13.72
CA ASN A 398 -15.70 1.96 -12.50
C ASN A 398 -14.90 2.92 -11.58
N ILE A 399 -13.60 2.64 -11.42
CA ILE A 399 -12.67 3.42 -10.58
C ILE A 399 -12.38 4.81 -11.17
N MET A 400 -12.05 4.89 -12.46
CA MET A 400 -11.68 6.15 -13.12
C MET A 400 -12.86 7.12 -13.27
N ASN A 401 -14.09 6.67 -12.99
CA ASN A 401 -15.31 7.48 -12.99
C ASN A 401 -15.92 7.68 -11.59
N GLU A 402 -15.32 7.16 -10.51
CA GLU A 402 -15.82 7.29 -9.14
C GLU A 402 -15.48 8.67 -8.52
N PRO A 403 -16.46 9.52 -8.19
CA PRO A 403 -16.20 10.86 -7.66
C PRO A 403 -15.46 10.89 -6.32
N ARG A 404 -15.63 9.86 -5.47
CA ARG A 404 -14.98 9.75 -4.14
C ARG A 404 -13.46 9.61 -4.22
N PHE A 405 -12.88 9.29 -5.37
CA PHE A 405 -11.43 9.14 -5.54
C PHE A 405 -10.73 10.39 -6.11
N GLN A 406 -11.48 11.45 -6.42
CA GLN A 406 -10.91 12.67 -6.99
C GLN A 406 -9.91 13.34 -6.02
N GLY A 407 -8.69 13.58 -6.50
CA GLY A 407 -7.57 14.13 -5.72
C GLY A 407 -6.78 13.12 -4.89
N LEU A 408 -7.10 11.82 -4.96
CA LEU A 408 -6.30 10.77 -4.33
C LEU A 408 -5.17 10.30 -5.27
N PRO A 409 -4.00 9.88 -4.74
CA PRO A 409 -2.95 9.23 -5.52
C PRO A 409 -3.40 7.83 -5.94
N MET A 410 -3.22 7.53 -7.23
CA MET A 410 -3.58 6.26 -7.86
C MET A 410 -2.32 5.65 -8.48
N ILE A 411 -1.84 4.55 -7.91
CA ILE A 411 -0.48 4.04 -8.16
C ILE A 411 -0.53 2.69 -8.89
N LEU A 412 0.01 2.65 -10.11
CA LEU A 412 0.32 1.39 -10.80
C LEU A 412 1.50 0.69 -10.10
N GLU A 413 1.32 -0.58 -9.72
CA GLU A 413 2.40 -1.50 -9.34
C GLU A 413 2.41 -2.73 -10.28
N THR A 414 1.94 -2.50 -11.49
CA THR A 414 1.82 -3.46 -12.59
C THR A 414 3.20 -3.91 -13.09
N PRO A 415 3.32 -5.13 -13.63
CA PRO A 415 4.60 -5.67 -14.07
C PRO A 415 5.13 -4.98 -15.33
N ILE A 416 6.41 -4.63 -15.33
CA ILE A 416 7.10 -3.97 -16.46
C ILE A 416 8.35 -4.71 -16.96
N ASP A 417 8.75 -5.80 -16.31
CA ASP A 417 9.91 -6.60 -16.70
C ASP A 417 9.65 -7.41 -17.99
N ARG A 418 10.34 -7.05 -19.08
CA ARG A 418 10.25 -7.70 -20.40
C ARG A 418 11.58 -8.32 -20.85
N PRO A 419 11.58 -9.37 -21.69
CA PRO A 419 12.80 -9.86 -22.34
C PRO A 419 13.53 -8.76 -23.12
N ALA A 420 14.84 -8.59 -22.88
CA ALA A 420 15.65 -7.53 -23.51
C ALA A 420 15.47 -7.42 -25.04
N ASN A 421 15.40 -8.57 -25.73
CA ASN A 421 15.30 -8.66 -27.19
C ASN A 421 14.00 -8.04 -27.76
N GLU A 422 12.94 -7.93 -26.96
CA GLU A 422 11.65 -7.34 -27.38
C GLU A 422 11.70 -5.81 -27.26
N VAL A 423 12.37 -5.28 -26.24
CA VAL A 423 12.55 -3.84 -26.02
C VAL A 423 13.39 -3.20 -27.14
N GLU A 424 14.40 -3.92 -27.65
CA GLU A 424 15.21 -3.47 -28.79
C GLU A 424 14.43 -3.48 -30.12
N ALA A 425 13.49 -4.41 -30.30
CA ALA A 425 12.70 -4.53 -31.52
C ALA A 425 11.65 -3.40 -31.67
N GLU A 426 10.94 -3.06 -30.60
CA GLU A 426 9.97 -1.95 -30.58
C GLU A 426 10.67 -0.59 -30.80
N ALA A 427 11.93 -0.45 -30.36
CA ALA A 427 12.72 0.77 -30.54
C ALA A 427 13.19 1.00 -31.99
N GLU A 428 13.41 -0.05 -32.79
CA GLU A 428 13.81 0.11 -34.21
C GLU A 428 12.65 0.50 -35.15
N ASP A 429 11.37 0.39 -34.74
CA ASP A 429 10.22 0.81 -35.55
C ASP A 429 9.89 2.32 -35.41
N SER A 430 10.60 3.03 -34.52
CA SER A 430 10.65 4.49 -34.55
C SER A 430 11.42 4.99 -35.79
N PRO A 431 10.98 6.05 -36.49
CA PRO A 431 11.43 6.37 -37.84
C PRO A 431 12.83 7.04 -37.94
N SER A 432 13.86 6.51 -37.26
CA SER A 432 15.22 7.09 -37.27
C SER A 432 16.42 6.15 -37.04
N SER A 433 16.53 5.01 -37.74
CA SER A 433 17.80 4.65 -38.45
C SER A 433 17.69 3.37 -39.29
N LYS A 434 18.49 3.27 -40.37
CA LYS A 434 18.63 2.03 -41.16
C LYS A 434 19.98 1.36 -40.88
N SER A 435 19.97 0.36 -39.99
CA SER A 435 21.12 -0.50 -39.70
C SER A 435 20.95 -1.92 -40.29
N LYS A 436 22.05 -2.64 -40.52
CA LYS A 436 22.05 -3.88 -41.33
C LYS A 436 21.79 -5.14 -40.50
N LYS A 437 20.73 -5.88 -40.84
CA LYS A 437 20.46 -7.24 -40.32
C LYS A 437 21.69 -8.17 -40.50
N LYS A 438 22.09 -8.85 -39.42
CA LYS A 438 22.85 -10.11 -39.46
C LYS A 438 21.91 -11.29 -39.18
N LYS A 439 22.19 -12.46 -39.76
CA LYS A 439 21.43 -13.69 -39.49
C LYS A 439 21.77 -14.26 -38.09
N PRO A 440 20.80 -14.84 -37.38
CA PRO A 440 21.06 -15.56 -36.13
C PRO A 440 21.71 -16.93 -36.38
N SER A 441 22.47 -17.43 -35.42
CA SER A 441 23.05 -18.77 -35.40
C SER A 441 22.58 -19.57 -34.19
N SER A 442 21.92 -20.70 -34.44
CA SER A 442 21.75 -21.88 -33.57
C SER A 442 21.68 -21.68 -32.04
N ALA A 443 20.45 -21.79 -31.52
CA ALA A 443 20.07 -22.47 -30.27
C ALA A 443 21.10 -22.58 -29.13
N ALA A 444 20.87 -21.80 -28.07
CA ALA A 444 21.25 -22.15 -26.70
C ALA A 444 20.12 -21.73 -25.74
N SER A 445 19.95 -22.44 -24.63
CA SER A 445 18.96 -22.09 -23.60
C SER A 445 19.48 -20.94 -22.73
N SER A 446 19.43 -19.71 -23.26
CA SER A 446 19.62 -18.51 -22.46
C SER A 446 18.28 -18.11 -21.82
N SER A 447 18.21 -18.06 -20.49
CA SER A 447 17.16 -17.29 -19.83
C SER A 447 17.30 -15.83 -20.29
N SER A 448 16.32 -15.33 -21.03
CA SER A 448 16.33 -13.96 -21.53
C SER A 448 16.46 -13.00 -20.35
N LYS A 449 17.43 -12.08 -20.43
CA LYS A 449 17.61 -11.07 -19.39
C LYS A 449 16.37 -10.18 -19.39
N LEU A 450 15.63 -10.19 -18.29
CA LEU A 450 14.51 -9.27 -18.10
C LEU A 450 15.03 -7.85 -17.85
N VAL A 451 14.33 -6.87 -18.40
CA VAL A 451 14.65 -5.44 -18.33
C VAL A 451 13.33 -4.66 -18.14
N PRO A 452 13.27 -3.66 -17.24
CA PRO A 452 12.06 -2.86 -17.04
C PRO A 452 11.72 -1.95 -18.24
N ASP A 453 10.58 -2.21 -18.91
CA ASP A 453 10.00 -1.36 -19.95
C ASP A 453 9.04 -0.32 -19.35
N HIS A 454 9.53 0.91 -19.17
CA HIS A 454 8.74 2.00 -18.62
C HIS A 454 7.64 2.52 -19.58
N ASN A 455 7.63 2.10 -20.85
CA ASN A 455 6.53 2.38 -21.78
C ASN A 455 5.26 1.61 -21.42
N VAL A 456 5.33 0.56 -20.61
CA VAL A 456 4.15 -0.10 -20.05
C VAL A 456 3.36 0.88 -19.17
N TRP A 457 3.98 1.45 -18.13
CA TRP A 457 3.32 2.44 -17.28
C TRP A 457 2.90 3.71 -18.03
N ALA A 458 3.70 4.21 -18.98
CA ALA A 458 3.32 5.37 -19.77
C ALA A 458 2.03 5.11 -20.60
N ARG A 459 1.85 3.89 -21.11
CA ARG A 459 0.61 3.46 -21.79
C ARG A 459 -0.54 3.20 -20.82
N GLU A 460 -0.29 2.57 -19.68
CA GLU A 460 -1.34 2.30 -18.68
C GLU A 460 -1.88 3.59 -18.04
N ILE A 461 -1.04 4.61 -17.81
CA ILE A 461 -1.48 5.95 -17.39
C ILE A 461 -2.37 6.57 -18.49
N ALA A 462 -1.96 6.49 -19.76
CA ALA A 462 -2.77 7.00 -20.87
C ALA A 462 -4.12 6.27 -21.01
N LEU A 463 -4.12 4.95 -20.85
CA LEU A 463 -5.29 4.08 -20.86
C LEU A 463 -6.26 4.48 -19.74
N LEU A 464 -5.79 4.53 -18.49
CA LEU A 464 -6.63 4.92 -17.34
C LEU A 464 -7.22 6.32 -17.50
N GLU A 465 -6.43 7.29 -17.95
CA GLU A 465 -6.93 8.64 -18.23
C GLU A 465 -7.99 8.66 -19.35
N SER A 466 -7.91 7.78 -20.34
CA SER A 466 -8.91 7.68 -21.43
C SER A 466 -10.25 7.10 -20.98
N LEU A 467 -10.31 6.33 -19.88
CA LEU A 467 -11.56 5.78 -19.36
C LEU A 467 -12.47 6.84 -18.69
N ILE A 468 -11.95 8.04 -18.42
CA ILE A 468 -12.69 9.12 -17.75
C ILE A 468 -13.76 9.68 -18.71
N GLY A 469 -15.03 9.42 -18.41
CA GLY A 469 -16.17 9.84 -19.22
C GLY A 469 -16.44 9.00 -20.48
N MET A 470 -15.67 7.93 -20.73
CA MET A 470 -15.93 6.97 -21.81
C MET A 470 -17.22 6.20 -21.54
N ASP A 471 -18.04 5.94 -22.57
CA ASP A 471 -19.22 5.07 -22.46
C ASP A 471 -18.78 3.59 -22.42
N PRO A 472 -18.99 2.87 -21.31
CA PRO A 472 -18.57 1.47 -21.20
C PRO A 472 -19.44 0.50 -22.01
N GLU A 473 -20.60 0.94 -22.50
CA GLU A 473 -21.46 0.14 -23.39
C GLU A 473 -21.25 0.50 -24.87
N GLY A 474 -20.38 1.48 -25.15
CA GLY A 474 -20.00 1.92 -26.50
C GLY A 474 -19.05 0.96 -27.22
N GLU A 475 -18.96 1.11 -28.54
CA GLU A 475 -18.11 0.28 -29.40
C GLU A 475 -16.61 0.44 -29.08
N GLU A 476 -16.16 1.66 -28.79
CA GLU A 476 -14.76 1.97 -28.45
C GLU A 476 -14.30 1.22 -27.19
N PHE A 477 -15.05 1.33 -26.09
CA PHE A 477 -14.73 0.62 -24.84
C PHE A 477 -14.74 -0.90 -25.05
N ARG A 478 -15.75 -1.44 -25.72
CA ARG A 478 -15.88 -2.88 -25.94
C ARG A 478 -14.79 -3.44 -26.85
N ALA A 479 -14.35 -2.70 -27.86
CA ALA A 479 -13.21 -3.07 -28.69
C ALA A 479 -11.89 -3.05 -27.90
N LEU A 480 -11.70 -2.05 -27.03
CA LEU A 480 -10.52 -1.90 -26.18
C LEU A 480 -10.46 -3.00 -25.10
N GLU A 481 -11.58 -3.30 -24.44
CA GLU A 481 -11.70 -4.40 -23.48
C GLU A 481 -11.49 -5.77 -24.13
N ALA A 482 -12.09 -6.02 -25.30
CA ALA A 482 -11.88 -7.25 -26.05
C ALA A 482 -10.41 -7.44 -26.44
N LYS A 483 -9.72 -6.37 -26.88
CA LYS A 483 -8.30 -6.39 -27.22
C LYS A 483 -7.41 -6.71 -26.00
N LEU A 484 -7.58 -6.00 -24.88
CA LEU A 484 -6.76 -6.22 -23.68
C LEU A 484 -7.04 -7.60 -23.05
N SER A 485 -8.30 -8.06 -23.12
CA SER A 485 -8.70 -9.40 -22.74
C SER A 485 -8.03 -10.47 -23.63
N GLU A 486 -7.89 -10.24 -24.94
CA GLU A 486 -7.14 -11.12 -25.85
C GLU A 486 -5.64 -11.18 -25.48
N GLU A 487 -5.00 -10.01 -25.35
CA GLU A 487 -3.56 -9.89 -24.99
C GLU A 487 -3.23 -10.62 -23.68
N GLY A 488 -4.16 -10.66 -22.73
CA GLY A 488 -4.01 -11.39 -21.47
C GLY A 488 -4.39 -12.87 -21.47
N ARG A 489 -4.98 -13.43 -22.55
CA ARG A 489 -5.64 -14.76 -22.51
C ARG A 489 -4.71 -15.89 -22.05
N GLU A 490 -3.57 -16.10 -22.72
CA GLU A 490 -2.64 -17.20 -22.38
C GLU A 490 -2.18 -17.10 -20.91
N MET A 491 -1.93 -15.88 -20.43
CA MET A 491 -1.52 -15.63 -19.06
C MET A 491 -2.62 -16.04 -18.07
N ARG A 492 -3.89 -15.71 -18.36
CA ARG A 492 -5.05 -16.07 -17.53
C ARG A 492 -5.29 -17.59 -17.52
N GLU A 493 -5.30 -18.24 -18.68
CA GLU A 493 -5.47 -19.70 -18.82
C GLU A 493 -4.42 -20.47 -18.02
N LYS A 494 -3.15 -20.10 -18.19
CA LYS A 494 -1.99 -20.67 -17.49
C LYS A 494 -2.04 -20.48 -15.97
N GLN A 495 -2.66 -19.40 -15.49
CA GLN A 495 -2.83 -19.15 -14.06
C GLN A 495 -4.05 -19.85 -13.46
N MET A 496 -5.11 -20.08 -14.24
CA MET A 496 -6.22 -20.96 -13.87
C MET A 496 -5.73 -22.40 -13.72
N GLU A 497 -5.00 -22.94 -14.70
CA GLU A 497 -4.46 -24.29 -14.65
C GLU A 497 -3.57 -24.51 -13.40
N GLN A 498 -2.74 -23.51 -13.04
CA GLN A 498 -1.95 -23.53 -11.80
C GLN A 498 -2.81 -23.43 -10.53
N TYR A 499 -3.89 -22.66 -10.55
CA TYR A 499 -4.79 -22.47 -9.42
C TYR A 499 -5.65 -23.73 -9.16
N GLU A 500 -6.22 -24.32 -10.20
CA GLU A 500 -6.99 -25.56 -10.15
C GLU A 500 -6.14 -26.73 -9.64
N ARG A 501 -4.92 -26.91 -10.18
CA ARG A 501 -3.94 -27.88 -9.67
C ARG A 501 -3.62 -27.69 -8.18
N LYS A 502 -3.58 -26.44 -7.70
CA LYS A 502 -3.38 -26.12 -6.28
C LYS A 502 -4.62 -26.47 -5.44
N LEU A 503 -5.82 -26.15 -5.90
CA LEU A 503 -7.08 -26.52 -5.24
C LEU A 503 -7.22 -28.05 -5.13
N GLU A 504 -6.93 -28.79 -6.20
CA GLU A 504 -6.87 -30.26 -6.17
C GLU A 504 -5.87 -30.78 -5.14
N ALA A 505 -4.64 -30.23 -5.12
CA ALA A 505 -3.60 -30.65 -4.19
C ALA A 505 -3.99 -30.38 -2.72
N GLU A 506 -4.66 -29.25 -2.46
CA GLU A 506 -5.20 -28.93 -1.13
C GLU A 506 -6.38 -29.82 -0.74
N ALA A 507 -7.29 -30.15 -1.67
CA ALA A 507 -8.37 -31.11 -1.42
C ALA A 507 -7.81 -32.50 -1.09
N LYS A 508 -6.94 -33.03 -1.95
CA LYS A 508 -6.24 -34.32 -1.77
C LYS A 508 -5.38 -34.36 -0.49
N LYS A 509 -4.94 -33.21 0.03
CA LYS A 509 -4.29 -33.08 1.34
C LYS A 509 -5.31 -33.14 2.48
N LYS A 510 -6.40 -32.35 2.41
CA LYS A 510 -7.49 -32.32 3.42
C LYS A 510 -8.13 -33.70 3.60
N GLU A 511 -8.34 -34.44 2.51
CA GLU A 511 -8.81 -35.85 2.54
C GLU A 511 -7.85 -36.78 3.27
N LYS A 512 -6.55 -36.71 2.95
CA LYS A 512 -5.51 -37.52 3.62
C LYS A 512 -5.38 -37.18 5.10
N GLU A 513 -5.61 -35.92 5.49
CA GLU A 513 -5.64 -35.50 6.89
C GLU A 513 -6.91 -35.98 7.61
N LYS A 514 -8.08 -35.93 6.95
CA LYS A 514 -9.35 -36.49 7.47
C LYS A 514 -9.22 -38.00 7.69
N ALA A 515 -8.76 -38.75 6.70
CA ALA A 515 -8.56 -40.19 6.79
C ALA A 515 -7.51 -40.60 7.85
N LYS A 516 -6.49 -39.76 8.09
CA LYS A 516 -5.54 -39.94 9.22
C LYS A 516 -6.21 -39.71 10.58
N LYS A 517 -7.04 -38.67 10.72
CA LYS A 517 -7.79 -38.39 11.95
C LYS A 517 -8.79 -39.52 12.26
N GLU A 518 -9.55 -39.96 11.27
CA GLU A 518 -10.50 -41.08 11.39
C GLU A 518 -9.80 -42.39 11.80
N LYS A 519 -8.65 -42.72 11.20
CA LYS A 519 -7.84 -43.87 11.63
C LYS A 519 -7.33 -43.71 13.07
N GLY A 520 -6.80 -42.54 13.43
CA GLY A 520 -6.34 -42.26 14.79
C GLY A 520 -7.46 -42.37 15.84
N GLN A 521 -8.67 -41.91 15.52
CA GLN A 521 -9.86 -42.06 16.37
C GLN A 521 -10.28 -43.52 16.52
N LYS A 522 -10.29 -44.31 15.44
CA LYS A 522 -10.57 -45.75 15.50
C LYS A 522 -9.57 -46.48 16.38
N THR A 523 -8.26 -46.26 16.18
CA THR A 523 -7.21 -46.89 17.00
C THR A 523 -7.28 -46.47 18.48
N LEU A 524 -7.64 -45.21 18.78
CA LEU A 524 -7.87 -44.78 20.17
C LEU A 524 -9.08 -45.51 20.79
N MET A 525 -10.17 -45.65 20.04
CA MET A 525 -11.40 -46.33 20.51
C MET A 525 -11.18 -47.84 20.68
N GLU A 526 -10.40 -48.47 19.80
CA GLU A 526 -9.93 -49.85 19.94
C GLU A 526 -9.08 -50.05 21.20
N MET A 527 -8.16 -49.11 21.50
CA MET A 527 -7.35 -49.15 22.73
C MET A 527 -8.20 -48.98 23.99
N MET A 528 -9.21 -48.10 23.97
CA MET A 528 -10.13 -47.93 25.10
C MET A 528 -11.02 -49.17 25.32
N ASN A 529 -11.52 -49.79 24.25
CA ASN A 529 -12.36 -50.99 24.34
C ASN A 529 -11.56 -52.28 24.65
N GLY A 530 -10.24 -52.29 24.40
CA GLY A 530 -9.36 -53.42 24.67
C GLY A 530 -9.01 -53.64 26.16
N GLY A 531 -9.27 -52.68 27.03
CA GLY A 531 -8.88 -52.67 28.45
C GLY A 531 -9.69 -53.60 29.38
N GLY A 532 -10.02 -54.82 28.95
CA GLY A 532 -11.15 -55.57 29.52
C GLY A 532 -11.01 -57.09 29.76
N LYS A 533 -9.81 -57.70 29.73
CA LYS A 533 -9.66 -59.13 30.14
C LYS A 533 -8.48 -59.38 31.09
N THR A 534 -8.81 -59.73 32.33
CA THR A 534 -7.89 -60.17 33.38
C THR A 534 -7.18 -61.47 33.00
N LYS A 535 -5.85 -61.49 33.07
CA LYS A 535 -5.09 -62.74 33.15
C LYS A 535 -5.25 -63.31 34.56
N ASN A 536 -5.78 -64.51 34.68
CA ASN A 536 -5.66 -65.32 35.89
C ASN A 536 -5.21 -66.73 35.50
N ALA A 537 -4.28 -67.31 36.25
CA ALA A 537 -3.53 -68.50 35.82
C ALA A 537 -3.85 -69.72 36.67
N LYS A 538 -3.87 -70.91 36.04
CA LYS A 538 -3.53 -72.19 36.69
C LYS A 538 -3.28 -73.30 35.66
N ASN A 539 -2.41 -74.23 36.02
CA ASN A 539 -2.10 -75.45 35.27
C ASN A 539 -3.22 -76.50 35.44
N ALA A 540 -3.48 -77.34 34.43
CA ALA A 540 -3.13 -78.78 34.48
C ALA A 540 -3.57 -79.61 33.25
N LYS A 541 -2.74 -80.61 32.95
CA LYS A 541 -2.91 -81.83 32.13
C LYS A 541 -4.35 -82.29 31.77
N GLY A 542 -4.54 -82.78 30.53
CA GLY A 542 -5.05 -84.16 30.36
C GLY A 542 -6.09 -84.53 29.28
N LYS A 543 -5.61 -85.01 28.11
CA LYS A 543 -5.95 -86.32 27.47
C LYS A 543 -7.42 -86.69 27.09
N LYS A 544 -7.68 -86.70 25.76
CA LYS A 544 -8.53 -87.59 24.91
C LYS A 544 -10.06 -87.73 25.11
N GLY A 545 -10.76 -87.60 23.96
CA GLY A 545 -12.15 -87.97 23.62
C GLY A 545 -12.64 -86.97 22.56
N LYS A 546 -12.89 -87.24 21.26
CA LYS A 546 -13.37 -88.39 20.46
C LYS A 546 -14.92 -88.51 20.44
N GLU A 547 -15.47 -88.75 19.25
CA GLU A 547 -16.90 -88.94 18.87
C GLU A 547 -17.75 -87.64 18.75
N VAL A 548 -18.67 -87.48 17.77
CA VAL A 548 -18.88 -88.19 16.48
C VAL A 548 -19.65 -87.27 15.47
N GLU A 549 -20.08 -87.82 14.33
CA GLU A 549 -20.99 -87.32 13.27
C GLU A 549 -22.24 -86.52 13.80
N LYS A 550 -23.08 -85.80 13.01
CA LYS A 550 -23.58 -86.15 11.67
C LYS A 550 -24.31 -85.04 10.88
N ASP A 551 -24.21 -85.12 9.55
CA ASP A 551 -25.09 -84.82 8.39
C ASP A 551 -26.27 -83.80 8.42
N GLU A 552 -26.43 -83.13 7.24
CA GLU A 552 -27.69 -82.81 6.51
C GLU A 552 -28.74 -81.81 7.10
N SER A 553 -29.55 -81.09 6.31
CA SER A 553 -29.55 -80.78 4.86
C SER A 553 -30.43 -79.54 4.52
N ASP A 554 -30.23 -79.02 3.29
CA ASP A 554 -31.12 -78.29 2.37
C ASP A 554 -32.41 -77.55 2.84
N GLY A 555 -32.66 -76.38 2.24
CA GLY A 555 -33.94 -75.67 2.32
C GLY A 555 -33.93 -74.30 1.62
N GLU A 556 -34.44 -74.23 0.38
CA GLU A 556 -34.63 -72.98 -0.38
C GLU A 556 -35.92 -72.24 0.03
N GLY A 557 -35.98 -70.93 -0.21
CA GLY A 557 -37.19 -70.12 -0.05
C GLY A 557 -36.96 -68.67 -0.51
N SER A 558 -37.79 -68.18 -1.44
CA SER A 558 -37.74 -66.84 -2.03
C SER A 558 -38.91 -65.96 -1.56
N ASP A 559 -39.13 -64.84 -2.28
CA ASP A 559 -40.30 -63.94 -2.23
C ASP A 559 -40.20 -62.93 -1.07
N GLU A 560 -39.94 -61.62 -1.29
CA GLU A 560 -40.70 -60.55 -1.99
C GLU A 560 -41.49 -59.66 -0.99
N GLU A 561 -41.93 -58.48 -1.44
CA GLU A 561 -42.42 -57.33 -0.66
C GLU A 561 -41.38 -56.65 0.28
N GLY A 562 -41.24 -55.32 0.38
CA GLY A 562 -41.73 -54.22 -0.47
C GLY A 562 -42.52 -53.13 0.28
N CYS A 563 -41.87 -52.11 0.84
CA CYS A 563 -42.60 -50.89 1.25
C CYS A 563 -41.78 -49.58 1.32
N GLN A 564 -42.18 -48.64 0.47
CA GLN A 564 -42.34 -47.18 0.62
C GLN A 564 -41.35 -46.30 1.42
N SER A 565 -40.97 -45.20 0.75
CA SER A 565 -40.48 -43.92 1.29
C SER A 565 -41.58 -43.03 1.87
N CYS A 566 -41.25 -42.12 2.80
CA CYS A 566 -41.78 -40.74 2.80
C CYS A 566 -41.11 -39.82 3.86
N SER A 567 -40.91 -38.54 3.49
CA SER A 567 -40.87 -37.34 4.35
C SER A 567 -39.76 -37.20 5.43
N GLU A 568 -39.30 -35.99 5.80
CA GLU A 568 -39.53 -34.61 5.30
C GLU A 568 -38.22 -33.95 4.84
#